data_AF-Q46KX8-F1
#
_entry.id   AF-Q46KX8-F1
#
_cell.length_a   1.000
_cell.length_b   1.000
_cell.length_c   1.000
_cell.angle_alpha   90.00
_cell.angle_beta   90.00
_cell.angle_gamma   90.00
#
_symmetry.space_group_name_H-M   'P 1'
#
loop_
_entity.id
_entity.type
_entity.pdbx_description
1 polymer ?
#
loop_
_entity_poly.entity_id
_entity_poly.type
_entity_poly.pdbx_seq_one_letter_code
_entity_poly.pdbx_strand_id
1 'polypeptide(L)'
;MGKPNSNSKIEEGDSKDSSPFFSILITSFSTIFLAELGDKTQLATLIISAQSGRPLIVFIGASLALISTSLLGVLIGRWIANNLPRQKFTVVSGIVMLSLGIYLVTQGFIGFIQN
;
A
#
# COMPACT_ATOMS: atom_id res chain seq x y z
N MET A 1 -34.75 -28.07 32.22
CA MET A 1 -33.92 -28.42 31.04
C MET A 1 -34.42 -27.58 29.86
N GLY A 2 -33.66 -26.70 29.21
CA GLY A 2 -32.24 -26.35 29.31
C GLY A 2 -32.02 -24.90 28.85
N LYS A 3 -30.97 -24.27 29.40
CA LYS A 3 -30.52 -22.90 29.11
C LYS A 3 -30.15 -22.69 27.64
N PRO A 4 -30.33 -21.47 27.12
CA PRO A 4 -29.32 -20.78 26.33
C PRO A 4 -28.73 -19.66 27.18
N ASN A 5 -27.59 -19.79 27.87
CA ASN A 5 -26.18 -19.87 27.45
C ASN A 5 -25.76 -18.88 26.35
N SER A 6 -24.73 -18.10 26.70
CA SER A 6 -23.89 -17.34 25.79
C SER A 6 -24.54 -16.14 25.10
N ASN A 7 -24.95 -15.14 25.89
CA ASN A 7 -24.50 -13.81 25.54
C ASN A 7 -22.98 -13.83 25.70
N SER A 8 -22.32 -14.27 24.62
CA SER A 8 -20.96 -13.89 24.33
C SER A 8 -20.95 -12.38 24.48
N LYS A 9 -20.45 -11.94 25.64
CA LYS A 9 -19.54 -10.80 25.70
C LYS A 9 -18.56 -10.98 24.54
N ILE A 10 -18.96 -10.54 23.35
CA ILE A 10 -18.02 -9.80 22.56
C ILE A 10 -17.89 -8.54 23.39
N GLU A 11 -16.87 -8.59 24.25
CA GLU A 11 -16.41 -7.44 24.98
C GLU A 11 -16.27 -6.36 23.92
N GLU A 12 -17.24 -5.44 23.94
CA GLU A 12 -17.01 -4.08 23.48
C GLU A 12 -15.65 -3.72 24.06
N GLY A 13 -14.67 -3.64 23.15
CA GLY A 13 -13.41 -2.97 23.43
C GLY A 13 -13.75 -1.50 23.67
N ASP A 14 -14.22 -1.23 24.88
CA ASP A 14 -14.22 0.08 25.47
C ASP A 14 -12.77 0.54 25.62
N SER A 15 -12.62 1.87 25.65
CA SER A 15 -11.41 2.66 25.85
C SER A 15 -10.73 3.03 24.52
N LYS A 16 -10.83 4.27 24.02
CA LYS A 16 -10.92 5.52 24.77
C LYS A 16 -11.44 6.64 23.86
N ASP A 17 -12.31 7.45 24.42
CA ASP A 17 -12.49 8.85 24.04
C ASP A 17 -11.13 9.56 24.11
N SER A 18 -10.41 9.51 23.00
CA SER A 18 -9.18 10.24 22.77
C SER A 18 -9.32 10.84 21.38
N SER A 19 -9.75 12.10 21.34
CA SER A 19 -9.78 13.00 20.16
C SER A 19 -9.87 12.25 18.82
N PRO A 20 -11.01 12.25 18.10
CA PRO A 20 -11.21 11.42 16.89
C PRO A 20 -10.04 11.48 15.90
N PHE A 21 -9.34 12.61 15.83
CA PHE A 21 -8.09 12.78 15.10
C PHE A 21 -6.97 11.79 15.45
N PHE A 22 -6.65 11.58 16.73
CA PHE A 22 -5.51 10.74 17.14
C PHE A 22 -5.76 9.26 16.88
N SER A 23 -7.00 8.79 17.12
CA SER A 23 -7.39 7.42 16.77
C SER A 23 -7.36 7.17 15.26
N ILE A 24 -7.83 8.13 14.46
CA ILE A 24 -7.75 8.06 12.99
C ILE A 24 -6.29 8.10 12.52
N LEU A 25 -5.45 8.95 13.12
CA LEU A 25 -4.03 9.07 12.81
C LEU A 25 -3.31 7.74 13.06
N ILE A 26 -3.45 7.16 14.27
CA ILE A 26 -2.80 5.91 14.63
C ILE A 26 -3.28 4.76 13.76
N THR A 27 -4.60 4.66 13.52
CA THR A 27 -5.16 3.56 12.73
C THR A 27 -4.69 3.65 11.28
N SER A 28 -4.85 4.81 10.65
CA SER A 28 -4.46 5.00 9.25
C SER A 28 -2.95 4.89 9.07
N PHE A 29 -2.16 5.48 9.98
CA PHE A 29 -0.70 5.36 9.98
C PHE A 29 -0.30 3.89 10.12
N SER A 30 -0.82 3.16 11.11
CA SER A 30 -0.43 1.76 11.34
C SER A 30 -0.82 0.86 10.17
N THR A 31 -2.01 1.03 9.60
CA THR A 31 -2.46 0.25 8.44
C THR A 31 -1.56 0.51 7.22
N ILE A 32 -1.30 1.77 6.88
CA ILE A 32 -0.48 2.13 5.71
C ILE A 32 0.98 1.75 5.97
N PHE A 33 1.51 2.05 7.15
CA PHE A 33 2.88 1.73 7.53
C PHE A 33 3.14 0.23 7.44
N LEU A 34 2.24 -0.62 7.96
CA LEU A 34 2.37 -2.08 7.84
C LEU A 34 2.20 -2.56 6.40
N ALA A 35 1.31 -1.94 5.61
CA ALA A 35 1.11 -2.31 4.20
C ALA A 35 2.30 -1.93 3.30
N GLU A 36 3.01 -0.83 3.62
CA GLU A 36 4.15 -0.33 2.84
C GLU A 36 5.51 -0.69 3.45
N LEU A 37 5.56 -1.33 4.63
CA LEU A 37 6.80 -1.65 5.32
C LEU A 37 7.65 -2.61 4.48
N GLY A 38 8.84 -2.16 4.10
CA GLY A 38 9.74 -2.98 3.28
C GLY A 38 9.37 -3.00 1.80
N ASP A 39 8.63 -2.01 1.31
CA ASP A 39 8.47 -1.83 -0.13
C ASP A 39 9.85 -1.70 -0.81
N LYS A 40 9.91 -2.16 -2.07
CA LYS A 40 11.12 -2.16 -2.88
C LYS A 40 11.70 -0.76 -3.02
N THR A 41 10.86 0.28 -3.02
CA THR A 41 11.33 1.67 -3.07
C THR A 41 12.07 2.08 -1.79
N GLN A 42 11.67 1.57 -0.62
CA GLN A 42 12.35 1.85 0.66
C GLN A 42 13.72 1.17 0.71
N LEU A 43 13.81 -0.10 0.30
CA LEU A 43 15.10 -0.81 0.21
C LEU A 43 16.04 -0.18 -0.81
N ALA A 44 15.53 0.21 -1.99
CA ALA A 44 16.33 0.92 -2.99
C ALA A 44 16.87 2.24 -2.42
N THR A 45 16.03 3.04 -1.76
CA THR A 45 16.43 4.32 -1.15
C THR A 45 17.47 4.10 -0.05
N LEU A 46 17.31 3.07 0.78
CA LEU A 46 18.26 2.72 1.84
C LEU A 46 19.62 2.33 1.25
N ILE A 47 19.65 1.49 0.21
CA ILE A 47 20.88 1.08 -0.46
C ILE A 47 21.58 2.29 -1.11
N ILE A 48 20.82 3.13 -1.82
CA ILE A 48 21.36 4.34 -2.45
C ILE A 48 21.90 5.30 -1.38
N SER A 49 21.20 5.47 -0.26
CA SER A 49 21.66 6.28 0.87
C SER A 49 22.94 5.72 1.50
N ALA A 50 23.02 4.40 1.68
CA ALA A 50 24.18 3.72 2.23
C ALA A 50 25.41 3.84 1.31
N GLN A 51 25.23 3.73 -0.02
CA GLN A 51 26.33 3.84 -0.98
C GLN A 51 26.79 5.29 -1.20
N SER A 52 25.88 6.27 -1.17
CA SER A 52 26.20 7.66 -1.53
C SER A 52 26.94 8.42 -0.43
N GLY A 53 26.91 7.93 0.82
CA GLY A 53 27.46 8.63 1.99
C GLY A 53 26.84 10.01 2.28
N ARG A 54 25.75 10.37 1.58
CA ARG A 54 25.08 11.68 1.62
C ARG A 54 23.56 11.50 1.78
N PRO A 55 23.09 11.12 2.99
CA PRO A 55 21.69 10.73 3.20
C PRO A 55 20.68 11.85 2.88
N LEU A 56 21.05 13.12 3.13
CA LEU A 56 20.16 14.27 2.85
C LEU A 56 19.85 14.44 1.36
N ILE A 57 20.84 14.21 0.48
CA ILE A 57 20.64 14.36 -0.97
C ILE A 57 19.73 13.25 -1.49
N VAL A 58 19.93 12.03 -0.99
CA VAL A 58 19.11 10.87 -1.34
C VAL A 58 17.67 11.07 -0.84
N PHE A 59 17.49 11.60 0.37
CA PHE A 59 16.17 11.94 0.89
C PHE A 59 15.43 12.94 0.01
N ILE A 60 16.09 14.04 -0.40
CA ILE A 60 15.47 15.05 -1.28
C ILE A 60 15.18 14.45 -2.66
N GLY A 61 16.10 13.69 -3.24
CA GLY A 61 15.91 13.03 -4.54
C GLY A 61 14.75 12.04 -4.53
N ALA A 62 14.69 11.16 -3.52
CA ALA A 62 13.60 10.19 -3.35
C ALA A 62 12.25 10.90 -3.10
N SER A 63 12.25 11.96 -2.28
CA SER A 63 11.04 12.76 -2.03
C SER A 63 10.53 13.42 -3.30
N LEU A 64 11.40 14.03 -4.10
CA LEU A 64 11.03 14.63 -5.38
C LEU A 64 10.53 13.59 -6.38
N ALA A 65 11.15 12.41 -6.44
CA ALA A 65 10.71 11.31 -7.28
C ALA A 65 9.30 10.83 -6.88
N LEU A 66 9.04 10.68 -5.58
CA LEU A 66 7.75 10.27 -5.05
C LEU A 66 6.65 11.29 -5.35
N ILE A 67 6.92 12.58 -5.10
CA ILE A 67 5.98 13.67 -5.39
C ILE A 67 5.68 13.71 -6.89
N SER A 68 6.70 13.64 -7.74
CA SER A 68 6.54 13.67 -9.20
C SER A 68 5.72 12.49 -9.70
N THR A 69 6.03 11.28 -9.21
CA THR A 69 5.31 10.06 -9.58
C THR A 69 3.85 10.11 -9.11
N SER A 70 3.61 10.58 -7.89
CA SER A 70 2.26 10.74 -7.34
C SER A 70 1.45 11.76 -8.14
N LEU A 71 2.06 12.89 -8.49
CA LEU A 71 1.43 13.94 -9.29
C LEU A 71 1.03 13.42 -10.67
N LEU A 72 1.93 12.71 -11.35
CA LEU A 72 1.63 12.06 -12.63
C LEU A 72 0.51 11.02 -12.48
N GLY A 73 0.56 10.20 -11.43
CA GLY A 73 -0.48 9.21 -11.14
C GLY A 73 -1.86 9.84 -10.94
N VAL A 74 -1.94 10.96 -10.20
CA VAL A 74 -3.20 11.69 -9.98
C VAL A 74 -3.69 12.35 -11.27
N LEU A 75 -2.82 12.98 -12.06
CA LEU A 75 -3.19 13.59 -13.34
C LEU A 75 -3.77 12.56 -14.32
N ILE A 76 -3.05 11.46 -14.51
CA ILE A 76 -3.47 10.35 -15.37
C ILE A 76 -4.73 9.70 -14.83
N GLY A 77 -4.77 9.40 -13.52
CA GLY A 77 -5.92 8.80 -12.85
C GLY A 77 -7.17 9.65 -12.96
N ARG A 78 -7.06 10.98 -12.82
CA ARG A 78 -8.19 11.91 -12.99
C ARG A 78 -8.66 11.96 -14.44
N TRP A 79 -7.76 11.93 -15.40
CA TRP A 79 -8.10 11.88 -16.83
C TRP A 79 -8.87 10.60 -17.18
N ILE A 80 -8.38 9.44 -16.71
CA ILE A 80 -9.03 8.14 -16.88
C ILE A 80 -10.40 8.13 -16.18
N ALA A 81 -10.49 8.63 -14.95
CA ALA A 81 -11.73 8.64 -14.17
C ALA A 81 -12.83 9.51 -14.80
N ASN A 82 -12.46 10.60 -15.47
CA ASN A 82 -13.42 11.46 -16.18
C ASN A 82 -13.93 10.84 -17.48
N ASN A 83 -13.15 9.96 -18.12
CA ASN A 83 -13.46 9.45 -19.46
C ASN A 83 -14.03 8.02 -19.45
N LEU A 84 -13.86 7.26 -18.36
CA LEU A 84 -14.33 5.87 -18.26
C LEU A 84 -15.50 5.70 -17.27
N PRO A 85 -16.55 4.95 -17.66
CA PRO A 85 -17.57 4.48 -16.73
C PRO A 85 -16.95 3.65 -15.60
N ARG A 86 -17.38 3.90 -14.36
CA ARG A 86 -16.85 3.26 -13.13
C ARG A 86 -16.75 1.73 -13.19
N GLN A 87 -17.69 1.08 -13.87
CA GLN A 87 -17.69 -0.38 -14.05
C GLN A 87 -16.51 -0.87 -14.90
N LYS A 88 -16.13 -0.12 -15.94
CA LYS A 88 -14.99 -0.49 -16.80
C LYS A 88 -13.67 -0.32 -16.07
N PHE A 89 -13.55 0.69 -15.20
CA PHE A 89 -12.33 0.93 -14.42
C PHE A 89 -11.97 -0.26 -13.52
N THR A 90 -12.94 -0.80 -12.78
CA THR A 90 -12.73 -1.95 -11.88
C THR A 90 -12.32 -3.21 -12.64
N VAL A 91 -12.95 -3.47 -13.79
CA VAL A 91 -12.60 -4.64 -14.62
C VAL A 91 -11.18 -4.48 -15.18
N VAL A 92 -10.84 -3.29 -15.69
CA VAL A 92 -9.51 -3.00 -16.23
C VAL A 92 -8.43 -3.13 -15.16
N SER A 93 -8.63 -2.55 -13.96
CA SER A 93 -7.65 -2.67 -12.87
C SER A 93 -7.46 -4.12 -12.44
N GLY A 94 -8.55 -4.90 -12.38
CA GLY A 94 -8.50 -6.33 -12.06
C GLY A 94 -7.72 -7.13 -13.10
N ILE A 95 -7.95 -6.88 -14.40
CA ILE A 95 -7.21 -7.52 -15.50
C ILE A 95 -5.72 -7.16 -15.41
N VAL A 96 -5.39 -5.88 -15.24
CA VAL A 96 -4.00 -5.42 -15.12
C VAL A 96 -3.31 -6.09 -13.94
N MET A 97 -3.99 -6.17 -12.79
CA MET A 97 -3.43 -6.81 -11.60
C MET A 97 -3.24 -8.33 -11.80
N LEU A 98 -4.19 -9.01 -12.43
CA LEU A 98 -4.09 -10.43 -12.74
C LEU A 98 -2.93 -10.71 -13.72
N SER A 99 -2.81 -9.92 -14.78
CA SER A 99 -1.71 -10.02 -15.74
C SER A 99 -0.35 -9.80 -15.08
N LEU A 100 -0.21 -8.80 -14.20
CA LEU A 100 1.00 -8.57 -13.42
C LEU A 100 1.31 -9.74 -12.47
N GLY A 101 0.29 -10.29 -11.81
CA GLY A 101 0.44 -11.46 -10.95
C GLY A 101 0.97 -12.67 -11.70
N ILE A 102 0.37 -13.00 -12.85
CA ILE A 102 0.82 -14.10 -13.72
C ILE A 102 2.25 -13.84 -14.18
N TYR A 103 2.56 -12.63 -14.64
CA TYR A 103 3.90 -12.25 -15.08
C TYR A 103 4.94 -12.46 -13.99
N LEU A 104 4.66 -12.01 -12.76
CA LEU A 104 5.58 -12.18 -11.62
C LEU A 104 5.79 -13.66 -11.26
N VAL A 105 4.74 -14.48 -11.29
CA VAL A 105 4.85 -15.93 -11.03
C VAL A 105 5.69 -16.60 -12.11
N THR A 106 5.44 -16.31 -13.39
CA THR A 106 6.22 -16.86 -14.49
C THR A 106 7.68 -16.45 -14.41
N GLN A 107 7.97 -15.18 -14.12
CA GLN A 107 9.34 -14.69 -13.95
C GLN A 107 10.05 -15.37 -12.77
N GLY A 108 9.38 -15.48 -11.62
CA GLY A 108 9.93 -16.17 -10.45
C GLY A 108 10.20 -17.66 -10.73
N PHE A 109 9.28 -18.33 -11.42
CA PHE A 109 9.42 -19.75 -11.77
C PHE A 109 10.56 -20.01 -12.77
N ILE A 110 10.70 -19.17 -13.79
CA ILE A 110 11.81 -19.26 -14.76
C ILE A 110 13.14 -19.00 -14.08
N GLY A 111 13.23 -17.96 -13.24
CA GLY A 111 14.44 -17.65 -12.48
C GLY A 111 14.85 -18.78 -11.52
N PHE A 112 13.88 -19.51 -10.97
CA PHE A 112 14.13 -20.68 -10.13
C PHE A 112 14.66 -21.89 -10.92
N ILE A 113 14.16 -22.13 -12.14
CA ILE A 113 14.63 -23.24 -12.99
C ILE A 113 16.05 -22.99 -13.53
N GLN A 114 16.42 -21.73 -13.73
CA GLN A 114 17.71 -21.35 -14.30
C GLN A 114 18.85 -21.15 -13.27
N ASN A 115 18.56 -21.24 -11.96
CA ASN A 115 19.54 -21.08 -10.87
C ASN A 115 19.83 -22.40 -10.18
#